data_AF-A0A2H0AH40-F1
#
_entry.id   AF-A0A2H0AH40-F1
#
_cell.length_a   1.000
_cell.length_b   1.000
_cell.length_c   1.000
_cell.angle_alpha   90.00
_cell.angle_beta   90.00
_cell.angle_gamma   90.00
#
_symmetry.space_group_name_H-M   'P 1'
#
loop_
_entity.id
_entity.type
_entity.pdbx_description
1 polymer ?
#
loop_
_entity_poly.entity_id
_entity_poly.type
_entity_poly.pdbx_seq_one_letter_code
_entity_poly.pdbx_strand_id
1 'polypeptide(L)'
;MRLQPFFSLVFFVFHVGLLAVPLFLSAHNMLWDEAFGLSLWSMPDVIADILTVLVILCAIFLFVRRLARAEVRILSGIWDYCIILISAAPFVTGFLAYHQLLDYDLMMVLHVITGELLLILIPFTKLGHMMLFFFTRSFIGFEMGTRRGARSW
;
A
#
# COMPACT_ATOMS: atom_id res chain seq x y z
N MET A 1 17.83 -3.68 5.54
CA MET A 1 17.09 -2.75 6.43
C MET A 1 17.95 -2.22 7.56
N ARG A 2 18.61 -3.06 8.38
CA ARG A 2 19.46 -2.58 9.50
C ARG A 2 20.56 -1.57 9.12
N LEU A 3 21.10 -1.64 7.91
CA LEU A 3 22.16 -0.75 7.42
C LEU A 3 21.63 0.51 6.68
N GLN A 4 20.32 0.64 6.48
CA GLN A 4 19.70 1.76 5.75
C GLN A 4 18.45 2.25 6.51
N PRO A 5 18.63 2.91 7.68
CA PRO A 5 17.54 3.28 8.58
C PRO A 5 16.50 4.19 7.91
N PHE A 6 16.95 5.14 7.08
CA PHE A 6 16.07 6.04 6.34
C PHE A 6 15.13 5.29 5.38
N PHE A 7 15.68 4.35 4.60
CA PHE A 7 14.88 3.54 3.68
C PHE A 7 13.85 2.68 4.44
N SER A 8 14.25 2.14 5.59
CA SER A 8 13.32 1.40 6.45
C SER A 8 12.17 2.25 6.95
N LEU A 9 12.44 3.48 7.42
CA LEU A 9 11.38 4.39 7.85
C LEU A 9 10.39 4.67 6.73
N VAL A 10 10.87 5.07 5.55
CA VAL A 10 10.02 5.34 4.38
C VAL A 10 9.18 4.12 4.01
N PHE A 11 9.80 2.94 4.01
CA PHE A 11 9.09 1.70 3.73
C PHE A 11 7.95 1.43 4.72
N PHE A 12 8.19 1.59 6.02
CA PHE A 12 7.15 1.39 7.03
C PHE A 12 6.03 2.43 6.94
N VAL A 13 6.38 3.71 6.77
CA VAL A 13 5.39 4.79 6.61
C VAL A 13 4.50 4.51 5.39
N PHE A 14 5.10 4.10 4.27
CA PHE A 14 4.36 3.72 3.07
C PHE A 14 3.36 2.60 3.34
N HIS A 15 3.77 1.50 3.97
CA HIS A 15 2.88 0.36 4.20
C HIS A 15 1.79 0.65 5.23
N VAL A 16 2.13 1.37 6.31
CA VAL A 16 1.14 1.77 7.33
C VAL A 16 0.10 2.68 6.70
N GLY A 17 0.50 3.71 5.95
CA GLY A 17 -0.44 4.59 5.26
C GLY A 17 -1.27 3.85 4.19
N LEU A 18 -0.62 3.01 3.40
CA LEU A 18 -1.27 2.25 2.31
C LEU A 18 -2.37 1.32 2.83
N LEU A 19 -2.23 0.77 4.05
CA LEU A 19 -3.24 -0.08 4.67
C LEU A 19 -4.23 0.72 5.52
N ALA A 20 -3.75 1.67 6.32
CA ALA A 20 -4.58 2.38 7.28
C ALA A 20 -5.62 3.29 6.61
N VAL A 21 -5.24 4.02 5.55
CA VAL A 21 -6.14 4.95 4.87
C VAL A 21 -7.37 4.24 4.28
N PRO A 22 -7.25 3.23 3.39
CA PRO A 22 -8.42 2.58 2.81
C PRO A 22 -9.25 1.77 3.83
N LEU A 23 -8.66 1.34 4.94
CA LEU A 23 -9.39 0.58 5.97
C LEU A 23 -10.15 1.47 6.97
N PHE A 24 -9.58 2.62 7.35
CA PHE A 24 -10.13 3.45 8.43
C PHE A 24 -10.62 4.83 7.97
N LEU A 25 -10.57 5.16 6.69
CA LEU A 25 -11.22 6.38 6.18
C LEU A 25 -12.74 6.22 6.22
N SER A 26 -13.43 7.26 6.71
CA SER A 26 -14.90 7.30 6.85
C SER A 26 -15.63 6.91 5.55
N ALA A 27 -15.22 7.46 4.41
CA ALA A 27 -15.82 7.17 3.11
C ALA A 27 -15.73 5.69 2.72
N HIS A 28 -14.61 5.01 3.00
CA HIS A 28 -14.49 3.57 2.75
C HIS A 28 -15.28 2.76 3.77
N ASN A 29 -15.38 3.25 5.00
CA ASN A 29 -16.13 2.60 6.06
C ASN A 29 -17.64 2.55 5.78
N MET A 30 -18.18 3.58 5.13
CA MET A 30 -19.56 3.57 4.63
C MET A 30 -19.78 2.44 3.61
N LEU A 31 -18.81 2.20 2.72
CA LEU A 31 -18.89 1.07 1.78
C LEU A 31 -18.86 -0.29 2.49
N TRP A 32 -18.08 -0.42 3.57
CA TRP A 32 -18.08 -1.64 4.40
C TRP A 32 -19.43 -1.88 5.08
N ASP A 33 -20.07 -0.81 5.58
CA ASP A 33 -21.38 -0.89 6.22
C ASP A 33 -22.48 -1.25 5.20
N GLU A 34 -22.45 -0.63 4.02
CA GLU A 34 -23.41 -0.94 2.94
C GLU A 34 -23.26 -2.36 2.40
N ALA A 35 -22.03 -2.87 2.26
CA ALA A 35 -21.76 -4.18 1.68
C ALA A 35 -21.91 -5.33 2.69
N PHE A 36 -21.51 -5.12 3.95
CA PHE A 36 -21.38 -6.19 4.95
C PHE A 36 -22.13 -5.92 6.27
N GLY A 37 -22.71 -4.72 6.45
CA GLY A 37 -23.32 -4.30 7.72
C GLY A 37 -22.29 -4.11 8.85
N LEU A 38 -21.02 -3.85 8.49
CA LEU A 38 -19.92 -3.68 9.44
C LEU A 38 -19.32 -2.29 9.29
N SER A 39 -19.20 -1.57 10.40
CA SER A 39 -18.46 -0.32 10.49
C SER A 39 -17.24 -0.48 11.40
N LEU A 40 -16.07 -0.16 10.87
CA LEU A 40 -14.82 -0.04 11.59
C LEU A 40 -14.73 1.31 12.30
N TRP A 41 -13.71 1.51 13.14
CA TRP A 41 -13.41 2.84 13.66
C TRP A 41 -12.88 3.75 12.53
N SER A 42 -13.44 4.95 12.39
CA SER A 42 -12.98 5.93 11.40
C SER A 42 -11.97 6.90 11.98
N MET A 43 -10.85 7.11 11.29
CA MET A 43 -9.83 8.08 11.69
C MET A 43 -10.27 9.52 11.34
N PRO A 44 -9.75 10.54 12.04
CA PRO A 44 -9.97 11.93 11.67
C PRO A 44 -9.45 12.25 10.25
N ASP A 45 -10.21 13.02 9.48
CA ASP A 45 -9.88 13.40 8.11
C ASP A 45 -8.48 14.01 7.97
N VAL A 46 -8.07 14.87 8.91
CA VAL A 46 -6.74 15.49 8.93
C VAL A 46 -5.61 14.44 8.99
N ILE A 47 -5.80 13.35 9.74
CA ILE A 47 -4.80 12.28 9.84
C ILE A 47 -4.76 11.49 8.54
N ALA A 48 -5.92 11.15 7.99
CA ALA A 48 -6.05 10.47 6.71
C ALA A 48 -5.38 11.27 5.58
N ASP A 49 -5.55 12.58 5.61
CA ASP A 49 -4.99 13.50 4.64
C ASP A 49 -3.45 13.52 4.69
N ILE A 50 -2.88 13.72 5.88
CA ILE A 50 -1.44 13.67 6.11
C ILE A 50 -0.86 12.32 5.68
N LEU A 51 -1.51 11.22 6.05
CA LEU A 51 -1.07 9.87 5.65
C LEU A 51 -1.09 9.69 4.14
N THR A 52 -2.11 10.20 3.46
CA THR A 52 -2.23 10.13 1.99
C THR A 52 -1.10 10.88 1.31
N VAL A 53 -0.80 12.10 1.76
CA VAL A 53 0.35 12.87 1.26
C VAL A 53 1.67 12.14 1.51
N LEU A 54 1.86 11.57 2.71
CA LEU A 54 3.05 10.79 3.02
C LEU A 54 3.19 9.55 2.12
N VAL A 55 2.09 8.84 1.83
CA VAL A 55 2.09 7.69 0.91
C VAL A 55 2.51 8.12 -0.49
N ILE A 56 1.98 9.24 -1.01
CA ILE A 56 2.35 9.79 -2.31
C ILE A 56 3.85 10.14 -2.35
N LEU A 57 4.35 10.85 -1.33
CA LEU A 57 5.78 11.20 -1.24
C LEU A 57 6.68 9.97 -1.15
N CYS A 58 6.27 8.95 -0.37
CA CYS A 58 6.98 7.69 -0.28
C CYS A 58 6.99 6.95 -1.63
N ALA A 59 5.87 6.92 -2.36
CA ALA A 59 5.79 6.30 -3.68
C ALA A 59 6.74 6.99 -4.68
N ILE A 60 6.76 8.33 -4.70
CA ILE A 60 7.69 9.11 -5.51
C ILE A 60 9.13 8.78 -5.14
N PHE A 61 9.46 8.74 -3.85
CA PHE A 61 10.80 8.38 -3.40
C PHE A 61 11.20 6.96 -3.83
N LEU A 62 10.31 5.97 -3.68
CA LEU A 62 10.57 4.59 -4.08
C LEU A 62 10.77 4.47 -5.60
N PHE A 63 9.97 5.19 -6.37
CA PHE A 63 10.11 5.29 -7.82
C PHE A 63 11.46 5.90 -8.18
N VAL A 64 11.75 7.12 -7.72
CA VAL A 64 13.01 7.83 -8.01
C VAL A 64 14.23 7.04 -7.56
N ARG A 65 14.20 6.38 -6.39
CA ARG A 65 15.29 5.51 -5.93
C ARG A 65 15.55 4.36 -6.89
N ARG A 66 14.49 3.74 -7.44
CA ARG A 66 14.59 2.66 -8.41
C ARG A 66 15.23 3.12 -9.72
N LEU A 67 14.94 4.36 -10.14
CA LEU A 67 15.67 4.99 -11.22
C LEU A 67 17.11 5.27 -10.77
N ALA A 68 17.36 6.12 -9.79
CA ALA A 68 18.69 6.66 -9.47
C ALA A 68 19.74 5.59 -9.07
N ARG A 69 19.36 4.51 -8.39
CA ARG A 69 20.32 3.51 -7.89
C ARG A 69 20.54 2.39 -8.91
N ALA A 70 21.75 2.32 -9.47
CA ALA A 70 22.15 1.29 -10.42
C ALA A 70 21.90 -0.15 -9.89
N GLU A 71 22.22 -0.38 -8.61
CA GLU A 71 21.98 -1.66 -7.92
C GLU A 71 20.52 -2.13 -8.01
N VAL A 72 19.57 -1.21 -7.89
CA VAL A 72 18.14 -1.52 -7.96
C VAL A 72 17.66 -1.54 -9.41
N ARG A 73 18.15 -0.61 -10.24
CA ARG A 73 17.76 -0.46 -11.64
C ARG A 73 18.06 -1.71 -12.46
N ILE A 74 19.23 -2.32 -12.26
CA ILE A 74 19.66 -3.53 -12.99
C ILE A 74 18.74 -4.72 -12.70
N LEU A 75 18.14 -4.77 -11.50
CA LEU A 75 17.22 -5.83 -11.09
C LEU A 75 15.74 -5.50 -11.34
N SER A 76 15.44 -4.30 -11.84
CA SER A 76 14.06 -3.82 -11.99
C SER A 76 13.57 -3.97 -13.42
N GLY A 77 12.43 -4.64 -13.59
CA GLY A 77 11.71 -4.69 -14.87
C GLY A 77 10.69 -3.55 -14.98
N ILE A 78 10.07 -3.41 -16.16
CA ILE A 78 9.00 -2.41 -16.41
C ILE A 78 7.85 -2.57 -15.40
N TRP A 79 7.46 -3.81 -15.11
CA TRP A 79 6.41 -4.13 -14.13
C TRP A 79 6.67 -3.59 -12.72
N ASP A 80 7.94 -3.47 -12.31
CA ASP A 80 8.28 -2.90 -11.00
C ASP A 80 7.95 -1.40 -10.89
N TYR A 81 8.01 -0.69 -12.01
CA TYR A 81 7.64 0.73 -12.08
C TYR A 81 6.11 0.87 -12.19
N CYS A 82 5.48 0.05 -13.03
CA CYS A 82 4.02 0.06 -13.20
C CYS A 82 3.30 -0.22 -11.89
N ILE A 83 3.75 -1.19 -11.09
CA ILE A 83 3.12 -1.52 -9.81
C ILE A 83 3.18 -0.34 -8.84
N ILE A 84 4.30 0.39 -8.76
CA ILE A 84 4.40 1.57 -7.89
C ILE A 84 3.39 2.64 -8.31
N LEU A 85 3.26 2.88 -9.63
CA LEU A 85 2.32 3.86 -10.16
C LEU A 85 0.87 3.45 -9.92
N ILE A 86 0.52 2.19 -10.17
CA ILE A 86 -0.83 1.66 -9.95
C ILE A 86 -1.19 1.69 -8.46
N SER A 87 -0.26 1.36 -7.57
CA SER A 87 -0.49 1.46 -6.12
C SER A 87 -0.64 2.90 -5.64
N ALA A 88 0.03 3.87 -6.27
CA ALA A 88 -0.09 5.29 -5.92
C ALA A 88 -1.32 5.96 -6.54
N ALA A 89 -1.83 5.45 -7.67
CA ALA A 89 -2.90 6.10 -8.43
C ALA A 89 -4.19 6.35 -7.62
N PRO A 90 -4.73 5.38 -6.85
CA PRO A 90 -5.91 5.62 -6.03
C PRO A 90 -5.71 6.71 -4.97
N PHE A 91 -4.50 6.80 -4.40
CA PHE A 91 -4.18 7.84 -3.41
C PHE A 91 -4.14 9.22 -4.05
N VAL A 92 -3.55 9.34 -5.24
CA VAL A 92 -3.51 10.63 -5.97
C VAL A 92 -4.91 11.05 -6.39
N THR A 93 -5.67 10.17 -7.05
CA THR A 93 -7.02 10.49 -7.54
C THR A 93 -8.00 10.74 -6.40
N GLY A 94 -7.92 9.95 -5.32
CA GLY A 94 -8.75 10.13 -4.12
C GLY A 94 -8.44 11.44 -3.39
N PHE A 95 -7.16 11.80 -3.25
CA PHE A 95 -6.74 13.08 -2.66
C PHE A 95 -7.23 14.28 -3.48
N LEU A 96 -7.11 14.20 -4.81
CA LEU A 96 -7.59 15.24 -5.71
C LEU A 96 -9.12 15.40 -5.68
N ALA A 97 -9.85 14.27 -5.59
CA ALA A 97 -11.31 14.27 -5.44
C ALA A 97 -11.74 14.89 -4.10
N TYR A 98 -11.09 14.53 -3.00
CA TYR A 98 -11.40 15.06 -1.67
C TYR A 98 -11.23 16.58 -1.58
N HIS A 99 -10.14 17.11 -2.15
CA HIS A 99 -9.87 18.55 -2.18
C HIS A 99 -10.57 19.31 -3.31
N GLN A 100 -11.29 18.60 -4.19
CA GLN A 100 -11.96 19.19 -5.36
C GLN A 100 -11.01 20.06 -6.21
N LEU A 101 -9.75 19.64 -6.35
CA LEU A 101 -8.74 20.39 -7.11
C LEU A 101 -8.95 20.31 -8.63
N LEU A 102 -9.64 19.26 -9.07
CA LEU A 102 -10.02 18.99 -10.45
C LEU A 102 -11.51 18.61 -10.49
N ASP A 103 -12.00 18.29 -11.68
CA ASP A 103 -13.36 17.76 -11.87
C ASP A 103 -13.61 16.55 -10.95
N TYR A 104 -14.54 16.72 -10.01
CA TYR A 104 -14.82 15.76 -8.95
C TYR A 104 -15.29 14.42 -9.52
N ASP A 105 -16.21 14.45 -10.48
CA ASP A 105 -16.79 13.24 -11.07
C ASP A 105 -15.72 12.44 -11.81
N LEU A 106 -14.86 13.12 -12.59
CA LEU A 106 -13.74 12.49 -13.25
C LEU A 106 -12.75 11.88 -12.26
N MET A 107 -12.35 12.62 -11.22
CA MET A 107 -11.38 12.11 -10.24
C MET A 107 -11.95 10.94 -9.43
N MET A 108 -13.24 10.97 -9.11
CA MET A 108 -13.92 9.88 -8.42
C MET A 108 -13.99 8.61 -9.29
N VAL A 109 -14.37 8.76 -10.57
CA VAL A 109 -14.37 7.62 -11.52
C VAL A 109 -12.96 7.04 -11.66
N LEU A 110 -11.93 7.88 -11.80
CA LEU A 110 -10.55 7.42 -11.86
C LEU A 110 -10.11 6.75 -10.56
N HIS A 111 -10.52 7.25 -9.38
CA HIS A 111 -10.23 6.63 -8.09
C HIS A 111 -10.81 5.22 -8.01
N VAL A 112 -12.08 5.04 -8.38
CA VAL A 112 -12.73 3.72 -8.39
C VAL A 112 -12.04 2.77 -9.36
N ILE A 113 -11.84 3.17 -10.61
CA ILE A 113 -11.20 2.31 -11.64
C ILE A 113 -9.78 1.92 -11.23
N THR A 114 -9.00 2.86 -10.70
CA THR A 114 -7.62 2.56 -10.26
C THR A 114 -7.61 1.69 -9.00
N GLY A 115 -8.57 1.85 -8.10
CA GLY A 115 -8.76 0.99 -6.93
C GLY A 115 -9.12 -0.44 -7.32
N GLU A 116 -10.10 -0.62 -8.22
CA GLU A 116 -10.49 -1.93 -8.74
C GLU A 116 -9.33 -2.62 -9.47
N LEU A 117 -8.62 -1.88 -10.32
CA LEU A 117 -7.43 -2.39 -11.02
C LEU A 117 -6.36 -2.85 -10.02
N LEU A 118 -6.10 -2.06 -8.98
CA LEU A 118 -5.16 -2.41 -7.92
C LEU A 118 -5.59 -3.72 -7.25
N LEU A 119 -6.85 -3.85 -6.84
CA LEU A 119 -7.38 -5.05 -6.18
C LEU A 119 -7.27 -6.31 -7.05
N ILE A 120 -7.62 -6.21 -8.34
CA ILE A 120 -7.50 -7.31 -9.31
C ILE A 120 -6.05 -7.76 -9.47
N LEU A 121 -5.09 -6.82 -9.44
CA LEU A 121 -3.67 -7.13 -9.64
C LEU A 121 -2.95 -7.67 -8.40
N ILE A 122 -3.52 -7.56 -7.20
CA ILE A 122 -2.90 -8.06 -5.96
C ILE A 122 -2.42 -9.53 -6.11
N PRO A 123 -3.25 -10.51 -6.50
CA PRO A 123 -2.82 -11.91 -6.55
C PRO A 123 -1.85 -12.23 -7.71
N PHE A 124 -1.83 -11.44 -8.78
CA PHE A 124 -1.09 -11.76 -10.01
C PHE A 124 0.24 -11.02 -10.14
N THR A 125 0.56 -10.14 -9.19
CA THR A 125 1.75 -9.29 -9.26
C THR A 125 2.64 -9.46 -8.03
N LYS A 126 3.74 -8.71 -7.99
CA LYS A 126 4.61 -8.62 -6.82
C LYS A 126 3.86 -8.10 -5.57
N LEU A 127 2.64 -7.56 -5.70
CA LEU A 127 1.77 -7.19 -4.59
C LEU A 127 1.24 -8.39 -3.81
N GLY A 128 1.28 -9.61 -4.37
CA GLY A 128 0.84 -10.83 -3.69
C GLY A 128 1.58 -11.13 -2.38
N HIS A 129 2.74 -10.48 -2.16
CA HIS A 129 3.42 -10.50 -0.87
C HIS A 129 2.54 -10.01 0.28
N MET A 130 1.56 -9.13 0.05
CA MET A 130 0.64 -8.67 1.09
C MET A 130 -0.15 -9.84 1.70
N MET A 131 -0.58 -10.78 0.86
CA MET A 131 -1.29 -11.99 1.30
C MET A 131 -0.32 -13.06 1.80
N LEU A 132 0.72 -13.33 1.02
CA LEU A 132 1.67 -14.43 1.28
C LEU A 132 2.60 -14.17 2.47
N PHE A 133 2.75 -12.92 2.92
CA PHE A 133 3.63 -12.56 4.02
C PHE A 133 3.34 -13.37 5.28
N PHE A 134 2.07 -13.46 5.69
CA PHE A 134 1.68 -14.17 6.91
C PHE A 134 1.94 -15.67 6.79
N PHE A 135 1.52 -16.30 5.68
CA PHE A 135 1.70 -17.73 5.46
C PHE A 135 3.17 -18.13 5.37
N THR A 136 3.96 -17.40 4.59
CA THR A 136 5.39 -17.69 4.43
C THR A 136 6.16 -17.49 5.74
N ARG A 137 5.85 -16.46 6.53
CA ARG A 137 6.49 -16.24 7.83
C ARG A 137 6.12 -17.30 8.85
N SER A 138 4.85 -17.69 8.92
CA SER A 138 4.40 -18.77 9.80
C SER A 138 5.03 -20.11 9.42
N PHE A 139 5.05 -20.46 8.14
CA PHE A 139 5.66 -21.70 7.65
C PHE A 139 7.17 -21.75 7.93
N ILE A 140 7.91 -20.68 7.63
CA ILE A 140 9.35 -20.62 7.91
C ILE A 140 9.61 -20.68 9.43
N GLY A 141 8.79 -19.99 10.23
CA GLY A 141 8.88 -20.04 11.69
C GLY A 141 8.66 -21.45 12.24
N PHE A 142 7.74 -22.21 11.65
CA PHE A 142 7.46 -23.59 12.01
C PHE A 142 8.59 -24.54 11.60
N GLU A 143 8.91 -24.58 10.31
CA GLU A 143 9.81 -25.57 9.71
C GLU A 143 11.28 -25.33 10.12
N MET A 144 11.69 -24.07 10.17
CA MET A 144 13.07 -23.68 10.48
C MET A 144 13.26 -23.26 11.94
N GLY A 145 12.18 -23.04 12.70
CA GLY A 145 12.23 -22.76 14.13
C GLY A 145 12.70 -23.96 14.93
N THR A 146 12.25 -25.17 14.58
CA THR A 146 12.70 -26.43 15.22
C THR A 146 14.21 -26.63 15.08
N ARG A 147 14.80 -26.26 13.92
CA ARG A 147 16.26 -26.28 13.69
C ARG A 147 17.04 -25.24 14.50
N ARG A 148 16.35 -24.26 15.09
CA ARG A 148 16.91 -23.20 15.95
C ARG A 148 16.49 -23.32 17.41
N GLY A 149 15.93 -24.47 17.81
CA GLY A 149 15.51 -24.72 19.19
C GLY A 149 14.22 -24.02 19.61
N ALA A 150 13.44 -23.47 18.67
CA ALA A 150 12.09 -23.02 18.97
C ALA A 150 11.22 -24.25 19.27
N ARG A 151 10.44 -24.18 20.36
CA ARG A 151 9.46 -25.23 20.68
C ARG A 151 8.40 -25.26 19.59
N SER A 152 8.38 -26.33 18.78
CA SER A 152 7.14 -26.77 18.15
C SER A 152 6.24 -27.29 19.28
N TRP A 153 4.99 -26.84 19.26
CA TRP A 153 3.86 -27.31 20.08
C TRP A 153 3.94 -28.80 20.47
#